data_AF-A0A364XZV7-F1
#
_entry.id   AF-A0A364XZV7-F1
#
_cell.length_a   1.000
_cell.length_b   1.000
_cell.length_c   1.000
_cell.angle_alpha   90.00
_cell.angle_beta   90.00
_cell.angle_gamma   90.00
#
_symmetry.space_group_name_H-M   'P 1'
#
loop_
_entity.id
_entity.type
_entity.pdbx_description
1 polymer ?
#
loop_
_entity_poly.entity_id
_entity_poly.type
_entity_poly.pdbx_seq_one_letter_code
_entity_poly.pdbx_strand_id
1 'polypeptide(L)'
;MEPVFENDKSSSVAVSRYLDQENFTSEKEIFEALIDSKSQGTVIGITSSLLGRTMYLTGVVDLVLGDHSIVVLHAYDTNGYILPETKIPLDSIKAVRSFASKFENPYVSKLNEEQNPLLF
;
A
#
# COMPACT_ATOMS: atom_id res chain seq x y z
N MET A 1 11.87 3.45 44.79
CA MET A 1 12.00 2.42 43.76
C MET A 1 11.48 3.06 42.48
N GLU A 2 12.37 3.66 41.70
CA GLU A 2 12.00 4.33 40.44
C GLU A 2 11.89 3.29 39.32
N PRO A 3 10.93 3.43 38.38
CA PRO A 3 10.84 2.53 37.25
C PRO A 3 11.98 2.81 36.26
N VAL A 4 12.74 1.75 35.95
CA VAL A 4 13.72 1.73 34.86
C VAL A 4 12.93 1.70 33.56
N PHE A 5 13.00 2.79 32.78
CA PHE A 5 12.53 2.78 31.40
C PHE A 5 13.47 1.91 30.56
N GLU A 6 13.02 0.71 30.20
CA GLU A 6 13.69 -0.11 29.19
C GLU A 6 13.65 0.63 27.85
N ASN A 7 14.86 0.90 27.37
CA ASN A 7 15.11 1.79 26.24
C ASN A 7 14.75 1.07 24.94
N ASP A 8 13.76 1.63 24.24
CA ASP A 8 13.04 1.10 23.09
C ASP A 8 13.89 1.12 21.81
N LYS A 9 14.95 0.30 21.76
CA LYS A 9 15.87 0.22 20.61
C LYS A 9 15.28 -0.53 19.41
N SER A 10 14.13 -1.20 19.58
CA SER A 10 13.48 -1.98 18.53
C SER A 10 12.66 -1.09 17.58
N SER A 11 12.02 -0.02 18.10
CA SER A 11 11.16 0.84 17.29
C SER A 11 11.95 1.77 16.36
N SER A 12 13.12 2.27 16.78
CA SER A 12 13.92 3.20 15.97
C SER A 12 14.55 2.55 14.73
N VAL A 13 14.91 1.26 14.82
CA VAL A 13 15.45 0.48 13.69
C VAL A 13 14.36 0.13 12.68
N ALA A 14 13.15 -0.20 13.16
CA ALA A 14 12.01 -0.42 12.29
C ALA A 14 11.65 0.86 11.53
N VAL A 15 11.59 2.01 12.23
CA VAL A 15 11.29 3.32 11.63
C VAL A 15 12.36 3.72 10.61
N SER A 16 13.65 3.49 10.90
CA SER A 16 14.75 3.76 9.95
C SER A 16 14.61 2.98 8.64
N ARG A 17 14.23 1.70 8.68
CA ARG A 17 14.05 0.88 7.46
C ARG A 17 12.87 1.33 6.58
N TYR A 18 11.88 2.02 7.16
CA TYR A 18 10.78 2.63 6.40
C TYR A 18 11.13 4.00 5.80
N LEU A 19 12.20 4.65 6.29
CA LEU A 19 12.68 5.93 5.77
C LEU A 19 13.58 5.75 4.54
N ASP A 20 14.20 4.58 4.38
CA ASP A 20 15.00 4.22 3.20
C ASP A 20 14.14 3.75 2.00
N GLN A 21 12.81 3.68 2.15
CA GLN A 21 11.91 3.35 1.06
C GLN A 21 11.62 4.60 0.22
N GLU A 22 11.99 4.53 -1.06
CA GLU A 22 11.88 5.64 -2.00
C GLU A 22 10.44 6.16 -2.09
N ASN A 23 10.27 7.44 -1.78
CA ASN A 23 9.02 8.15 -1.92
C ASN A 23 9.10 8.99 -3.19
N PHE A 24 8.41 8.54 -4.23
CA PHE A 24 8.45 9.13 -5.56
C PHE A 24 7.40 10.22 -5.69
N THR A 25 7.80 11.36 -6.24
CA THR A 25 6.92 12.53 -6.41
C THR A 25 6.95 13.13 -7.81
N SER A 26 7.91 12.72 -8.65
CA SER A 26 7.89 13.09 -10.06
C SER A 26 6.93 12.18 -10.85
N GLU A 27 6.27 12.72 -11.88
CA GLU A 27 5.32 11.96 -12.71
C GLU A 27 5.95 10.71 -13.32
N LYS A 28 7.20 10.82 -13.78
CA LYS A 28 7.94 9.70 -14.37
C LYS A 28 8.17 8.58 -13.36
N GLU A 29 8.70 8.92 -12.18
CA GLU A 29 8.97 7.91 -11.14
C GLU A 29 7.67 7.30 -10.59
N ILE A 30 6.62 8.12 -10.45
CA ILE A 30 5.28 7.64 -10.09
C ILE A 30 4.80 6.59 -11.10
N PHE A 31 4.91 6.91 -12.38
CA PHE A 31 4.49 6.00 -13.45
C PHE A 31 5.30 4.70 -13.48
N GLU A 32 6.63 4.78 -13.34
CA GLU A 32 7.52 3.63 -13.27
C GLU A 32 7.18 2.73 -12.06
N ALA A 33 7.01 3.32 -10.88
CA ALA A 33 6.63 2.59 -9.67
C ALA A 33 5.26 1.90 -9.78
N LEU A 34 4.29 2.53 -10.45
CA LEU A 34 2.97 1.93 -10.69
C LEU A 34 3.05 0.74 -11.65
N ILE A 35 3.85 0.85 -12.72
CA ILE A 35 4.10 -0.26 -13.66
C ILE A 35 4.76 -1.42 -12.93
N ASP A 36 5.79 -1.14 -12.14
CA ASP A 36 6.53 -2.17 -11.40
C ASP A 36 5.61 -2.89 -10.40
N SER A 37 4.82 -2.13 -9.62
CA SER A 37 3.84 -2.70 -8.70
C SER A 37 2.83 -3.60 -9.42
N LYS A 38 2.27 -3.16 -10.55
CA LYS A 38 1.34 -3.97 -11.36
C LYS A 38 2.02 -5.24 -11.87
N SER A 39 3.19 -5.10 -12.50
CA SER A 39 3.89 -6.23 -13.13
C SER A 39 4.34 -7.27 -12.11
N GLN A 40 4.70 -6.83 -10.91
CA GLN A 40 5.19 -7.71 -9.86
C GLN A 40 4.08 -8.15 -8.90
N GLY A 41 2.89 -7.53 -8.93
CA GLY A 41 1.84 -7.76 -7.95
C GLY A 41 2.27 -7.40 -6.53
N THR A 42 3.03 -6.31 -6.37
CA THR A 42 3.53 -5.85 -5.07
C THR A 42 2.70 -4.70 -4.52
N VAL A 43 2.82 -4.49 -3.20
CA VAL A 43 2.17 -3.38 -2.50
C VAL A 43 2.78 -2.05 -2.97
N ILE A 44 1.91 -1.07 -3.15
CA ILE A 44 2.25 0.32 -3.40
C ILE A 44 1.51 1.22 -2.41
N GLY A 45 2.23 2.16 -1.82
CA GLY A 45 1.66 3.26 -1.07
C GLY A 45 1.26 4.37 -2.04
N ILE A 46 0.01 4.80 -2.02
CA ILE A 46 -0.51 5.85 -2.91
C ILE A 46 -1.10 6.98 -2.10
N THR A 47 -0.72 8.20 -2.45
CA THR A 47 -1.37 9.43 -2.00
C THR A 47 -1.97 10.14 -3.21
N SER A 48 -3.28 10.36 -3.20
CA SER A 48 -4.01 11.07 -4.26
C SER A 48 -5.01 12.04 -3.64
N SER A 49 -5.28 13.15 -4.32
CA SER A 49 -6.35 14.08 -3.93
C SER A 49 -7.73 13.42 -3.86
N LEU A 50 -7.95 12.34 -4.60
CA LEU A 50 -9.22 11.60 -4.64
C LEU A 50 -9.36 10.56 -3.53
N LEU A 51 -8.25 10.10 -2.95
CA LEU A 51 -8.25 9.15 -1.84
C LEU A 51 -8.30 9.84 -0.47
N GLY A 52 -7.96 11.13 -0.41
CA GLY A 52 -7.98 11.94 0.80
C GLY A 52 -6.58 12.42 1.22
N ARG A 53 -6.39 12.64 2.52
CA ARG A 53 -5.13 13.17 3.08
C ARG A 53 -4.13 12.10 3.53
N THR A 54 -4.55 10.84 3.52
CA THR A 54 -3.77 9.70 3.99
C THR A 54 -3.23 8.88 2.83
N MET A 55 -2.11 8.20 3.08
CA MET A 55 -1.57 7.20 2.17
C MET A 55 -2.32 5.88 2.35
N TYR A 56 -2.69 5.24 1.25
CA TYR A 56 -3.25 3.89 1.24
C TYR A 56 -2.19 2.89 0.75
N LEU A 57 -2.06 1.76 1.43
CA LEU A 57 -1.19 0.65 1.01
C LEU A 57 -2.03 -0.38 0.26
N THR A 58 -1.97 -0.40 -1.06
CA THR A 58 -2.80 -1.27 -1.90
C THR A 58 -1.98 -1.89 -3.03
N GLY A 59 -2.60 -2.61 -3.96
CA GLY A 59 -1.95 -3.09 -5.18
C GLY A 59 -2.55 -2.44 -6.42
N VAL A 60 -1.75 -2.37 -7.48
CA VAL A 60 -2.22 -1.93 -8.80
C VAL A 60 -2.78 -3.12 -9.57
N VAL A 61 -4.04 -3.03 -9.97
CA VAL A 61 -4.73 -4.03 -10.80
C VAL A 61 -4.42 -3.77 -12.27
N ASP A 62 -4.55 -2.53 -12.71
CA ASP A 62 -4.37 -2.16 -14.12
C ASP A 62 -3.90 -0.71 -14.29
N LEU A 63 -3.31 -0.42 -15.45
CA LEU A 63 -3.02 0.93 -15.94
C LEU A 63 -3.61 1.05 -17.34
N VAL A 64 -4.60 1.93 -17.49
CA VAL A 64 -5.23 2.24 -18.78
C VAL A 64 -4.56 3.48 -19.35
N LEU A 65 -3.79 3.31 -20.41
CA LEU A 65 -3.04 4.39 -21.06
C LEU A 65 -3.88 5.04 -22.17
N GLY A 66 -3.89 6.36 -22.20
CA GLY A 66 -4.59 7.18 -23.19
C GLY A 66 -4.39 8.66 -22.88
N ASP A 67 -5.19 9.53 -23.52
CA ASP A 67 -5.15 10.99 -23.30
C ASP A 67 -5.32 11.36 -21.83
N HIS A 68 -6.10 10.56 -21.10
CA HIS A 68 -6.22 10.59 -19.65
C HIS A 68 -5.88 9.22 -19.09
N SER A 69 -4.63 9.05 -18.67
CA SER A 69 -4.18 7.77 -18.10
C SER A 69 -4.83 7.53 -16.74
N ILE A 70 -5.39 6.33 -16.55
CA ILE A 70 -6.10 5.93 -15.32
C ILE A 70 -5.36 4.77 -14.66
N VAL A 71 -5.20 4.86 -13.35
CA VAL A 71 -4.69 3.79 -12.49
C VAL A 71 -5.86 3.08 -11.83
N VAL A 72 -5.90 1.76 -11.96
CA VAL A 72 -6.91 0.91 -11.32
C VAL A 72 -6.27 0.18 -10.13
N LEU A 73 -6.80 0.42 -8.94
CA LEU A 73 -6.33 -0.12 -7.67
C LEU A 73 -7.22 -1.27 -7.20
N HIS A 74 -6.69 -2.11 -6.31
CA HIS A 74 -7.55 -3.01 -5.55
C HIS A 74 -8.54 -2.21 -4.69
N ALA A 75 -9.72 -2.79 -4.45
CA ALA A 75 -10.80 -2.14 -3.72
C ALA A 75 -10.52 -1.93 -2.22
N TYR A 76 -9.44 -2.52 -1.72
CA TYR A 76 -9.07 -2.49 -0.31
C TYR A 76 -7.55 -2.33 -0.16
N ASP A 77 -7.15 -1.86 1.02
CA ASP A 77 -5.75 -1.76 1.44
C ASP A 77 -5.27 -3.06 2.11
N THR A 78 -3.99 -3.13 2.48
CA THR A 78 -3.40 -4.30 3.15
C THR A 78 -4.01 -4.61 4.52
N ASN A 79 -4.74 -3.67 5.13
CA ASN A 79 -5.42 -3.86 6.41
C ASN A 79 -6.89 -4.26 6.23
N GLY A 80 -7.40 -4.28 4.99
CA GLY A 80 -8.80 -4.54 4.67
C GLY A 80 -9.71 -3.32 4.80
N TYR A 81 -9.16 -2.09 4.78
CA TYR A 81 -9.97 -0.89 4.62
C TYR A 81 -10.34 -0.70 3.16
N ILE A 82 -11.62 -0.39 2.89
CA ILE A 82 -12.11 -0.14 1.55
C ILE A 82 -11.62 1.24 1.08
N LEU A 83 -11.08 1.30 -0.14
CA LEU A 83 -10.66 2.55 -0.75
C LEU A 83 -11.89 3.37 -1.18
N PRO A 84 -11.90 4.69 -0.96
CA PRO A 84 -12.99 5.55 -1.42
C PRO A 84 -13.19 5.51 -2.94
N GLU A 85 -12.07 5.38 -3.67
CA GLU A 85 -12.05 5.27 -5.13
C GLU A 85 -11.03 4.24 -5.58
N THR A 86 -11.38 3.47 -6.61
CA THR A 86 -10.52 2.41 -7.15
C THR A 86 -9.94 2.76 -8.51
N LYS A 87 -10.50 3.76 -9.19
CA LYS A 87 -10.02 4.25 -10.49
C LYS A 87 -9.67 5.70 -10.31
N ILE A 88 -8.38 6.01 -10.36
CA ILE A 88 -7.90 7.37 -10.16
C ILE A 88 -7.09 7.81 -11.38
N PRO A 89 -7.29 9.05 -11.87
CA PRO A 89 -6.41 9.65 -12.87
C PRO A 89 -4.96 9.71 -12.38
N LEU A 90 -4.00 9.44 -13.27
CA LEU A 90 -2.58 9.45 -12.95
C LEU A 90 -2.13 10.83 -12.42
N ASP A 91 -2.65 11.91 -12.99
CA ASP A 91 -2.38 13.30 -12.58
C ASP A 91 -2.93 13.66 -11.19
N SER A 92 -3.87 12.87 -10.65
CA SER A 92 -4.38 13.04 -9.28
C SER A 92 -3.43 12.48 -8.22
N ILE A 93 -2.46 11.64 -8.62
CA ILE A 93 -1.52 10.98 -7.72
C ILE A 93 -0.39 11.95 -7.38
N LYS A 94 -0.25 12.24 -6.09
CA LYS A 94 0.72 13.22 -5.58
C LYS A 94 2.06 12.58 -5.23
N ALA A 95 2.01 11.33 -4.76
CA ALA A 95 3.19 10.58 -4.36
C ALA A 95 2.87 9.09 -4.36
N VAL A 96 3.89 8.28 -4.65
CA VAL A 96 3.84 6.84 -4.45
C VAL A 96 5.06 6.33 -3.71
N ARG A 97 4.91 5.18 -3.05
CA ARG A 97 5.99 4.47 -2.38
C ARG A 97 5.93 2.99 -2.76
N SER A 98 7.02 2.46 -3.30
CA SER A 98 7.10 1.05 -3.67
C SER A 98 7.46 0.18 -2.47
N PHE A 99 6.87 -1.00 -2.39
CA PHE A 99 7.22 -2.02 -1.41
C PHE A 99 7.58 -3.33 -2.11
N ALA A 100 8.47 -4.12 -1.50
CA ALA A 100 8.88 -5.42 -2.03
C ALA A 100 7.85 -6.54 -1.73
N SER A 101 6.95 -6.33 -0.77
CA SER A 101 5.95 -7.31 -0.36
C SER A 101 4.88 -7.51 -1.42
N LYS A 102 4.41 -8.75 -1.61
CA LYS A 102 3.26 -9.05 -2.47
C LYS A 102 2.00 -8.43 -1.89
N PHE A 103 1.12 -7.96 -2.76
CA PHE A 103 -0.22 -7.57 -2.34
C PHE A 103 -1.07 -8.83 -2.18
N GLU A 104 -1.62 -9.03 -0.98
CA GLU A 104 -2.47 -10.17 -0.65
C GLU A 104 -3.87 -9.69 -0.28
N ASN A 105 -4.88 -10.50 -0.58
CA ASN A 105 -6.25 -10.21 -0.18
C ASN A 105 -6.41 -10.47 1.33
N PRO A 106 -6.63 -9.42 2.17
CA PRO A 106 -6.71 -9.56 3.62
C PRO A 106 -7.98 -10.30 4.09
N TYR A 107 -8.91 -10.60 3.19
CA TYR A 107 -10.11 -11.38 3.48
C TYR A 107 -9.92 -12.88 3.22
N VAL A 108 -8.91 -13.28 2.43
CA VAL A 108 -8.68 -14.71 2.12
C VAL A 108 -8.19 -15.48 3.35
N SER A 109 -7.31 -14.88 4.15
CA SER A 109 -6.82 -15.47 5.41
C SER A 109 -7.94 -15.68 6.43
N LYS A 110 -8.90 -14.74 6.51
CA LYS A 110 -10.04 -14.84 7.43
C LYS A 110 -11.02 -15.95 7.07
N LEU A 111 -11.21 -16.23 5.78
CA LEU A 111 -12.09 -17.32 5.32
C LEU A 111 -11.54 -18.71 5.66
N ASN A 112 -10.22 -18.86 5.78
CA ASN A 112 -9.59 -20.14 6.13
C ASN A 112 -9.63 -20.42 7.63
N GLU A 113 -9.63 -19.39 8.49
CA GLU A 113 -9.70 -19.53 9.95
C GLU A 113 -11.08 -19.99 10.43
N GLU A 114 -12.16 -19.50 9.79
CA GLU A 114 -13.54 -19.91 10.12
C GLU A 114 -13.87 -21.37 9.71
N GLN A 115 -13.03 -22.01 8.89
CA GLN A 115 -13.24 -23.40 8.43
C GLN A 115 -12.54 -24.46 9.31
N ASN A 116 -12.02 -24.12 10.49
CA ASN A 116 -11.44 -25.09 11.41
C ASN A 116 -12.32 -25.35 12.65
N PRO A 117 -13.40 -26.14 12.54
CA PRO A 117 -14.33 -26.43 13.64
C PRO A 117 -13.80 -27.45 14.67
N LEU A 118 -12.51 -27.78 14.69
CA LEU A 118 -11.94 -28.84 15.55
C LEU A 118 -11.27 -28.34 16.84
N LEU A 119 -11.73 -27.22 17.39
CA LEU A 119 -11.36 -26.78 18.74
C LEU A 119 -12.61 -26.69 19.63
N PHE A 120 -13.24 -27.83 19.90
CA PHE A 120 -14.09 -28.07 21.07
C PHE A 120 -13.85 -29.49 21.59
#